data_AF-A0A482VT78-F1
#
_entry.id   AF-A0A482VT78-F1
#
_cell.length_a   1.000
_cell.length_b   1.000
_cell.length_c   1.000
_cell.angle_alpha   90.00
_cell.angle_beta   90.00
_cell.angle_gamma   90.00
#
_symmetry.space_group_name_H-M   'P 1'
#
loop_
_entity.id
_entity.type
_entity.pdbx_description
1 polymer ?
#
loop_
_entity_poly.entity_id
_entity_poly.type
_entity_poly.pdbx_seq_one_letter_code
_entity_poly.pdbx_strand_id
1 'polypeptide(L)' 'MVYTLEQKTFLVESYFRNGTKVDGVWTYSVQNCMEEFR' A
#
# COMPACT_ATOMS: atom_id res chain seq x y z
N MET A 1 8.42 10.64 12.98
CA MET A 1 6.95 10.64 13.07
C MET A 1 6.53 9.19 13.33
N VAL A 2 5.77 8.91 14.39
CA VAL A 2 5.32 7.54 14.73
C VAL A 2 3.91 7.38 14.18
N TYR A 3 3.70 6.43 13.28
CA TYR A 3 2.36 6.11 12.78
C TYR A 3 1.51 5.45 13.87
N THR A 4 0.25 5.85 13.95
CA THR A 4 -0.76 5.17 14.78
C THR A 4 -1.02 3.75 14.25
N LEU A 5 -1.68 2.92 15.05
CA LEU A 5 -2.07 1.58 14.62
C LEU A 5 -2.98 1.63 13.38
N GLU A 6 -3.98 2.50 13.36
CA GLU A 6 -4.86 2.70 12.21
C GLU A 6 -4.10 3.10 10.95
N GLN A 7 -3.14 4.01 11.07
CA GLN A 7 -2.32 4.43 9.92
C GLN A 7 -1.47 3.26 9.38
N LYS A 8 -0.93 2.41 10.26
CA LYS A 8 -0.19 1.22 9.85
C LYS A 8 -1.10 0.19 9.19
N THR A 9 -2.29 -0.06 9.75
CA THR A 9 -3.28 -0.97 9.16
C THR A 9 -3.66 -0.50 7.77
N PHE A 10 -3.99 0.78 7.61
CA PHE A 10 -4.31 1.37 6.30
C PHE A 10 -3.19 1.17 5.29
N LEU A 11 -1.93 1.47 5.65
CA LEU A 11 -0.80 1.33 4.73
C LEU A 11 -0.61 -0.11 4.26
N VAL A 12 -0.79 -1.09 5.15
CA VAL A 12 -0.69 -2.51 4.81
C VAL A 12 -1.84 -2.94 3.90
N GLU A 13 -3.08 -2.56 4.22
CA GLU A 13 -4.25 -2.89 3.40
C GLU A 13 -4.18 -2.24 2.01
N SER A 14 -3.81 -0.97 1.95
CA SER A 14 -3.60 -0.23 0.70
C SER A 14 -2.51 -0.87 -0.15
N TYR A 15 -1.41 -1.34 0.46
CA TYR A 15 -0.32 -1.99 -0.27
C TYR A 15 -0.78 -3.24 -1.00
N PHE A 16 -1.53 -4.12 -0.33
CA PHE A 16 -2.04 -5.31 -0.99
C PHE A 16 -3.16 -5.01 -1.98
N ARG A 17 -4.03 -4.03 -1.67
CA ARG A 17 -5.14 -3.62 -2.54
C ARG A 17 -4.64 -3.03 -3.87
N ASN A 18 -3.56 -2.26 -3.85
CA ASN A 18 -2.95 -1.67 -5.04
C ASN A 18 -2.00 -2.63 -5.79
N GLY A 19 -1.95 -3.90 -5.38
CA GLY A 19 -1.25 -4.91 -6.14
C GLY A 19 -1.74 -4.93 -7.58
N THR A 20 -0.81 -4.90 -8.53
CA THR A 20 -1.11 -5.01 -9.96
C THR A 20 -0.41 -6.24 -10.51
N LYS A 21 -1.11 -6.97 -11.38
CA LYS A 21 -0.56 -8.19 -11.96
C LYS A 21 0.07 -7.85 -13.31
N VAL A 22 1.39 -8.00 -13.41
CA VAL A 22 2.19 -7.74 -14.62
C VAL A 22 2.84 -9.06 -15.02
N ASP A 23 2.57 -9.52 -16.25
CA ASP A 23 3.07 -10.81 -16.77
C ASP A 23 2.81 -12.01 -15.83
N GLY A 24 1.67 -11.99 -15.14
CA GLY A 24 1.29 -13.05 -14.21
C GLY A 24 1.85 -12.90 -12.79
N VAL A 25 2.74 -11.94 -12.55
CA VAL A 25 3.39 -11.68 -11.26
C VAL A 25 2.73 -10.49 -10.56
N TRP A 26 2.46 -10.63 -9.27
CA TRP A 26 1.98 -9.50 -8.47
C TRP A 26 3.12 -8.52 -8.19
N THR A 27 2.88 -7.27 -8.57
CA THR A 27 3.77 -6.15 -8.34
C THR A 27 3.09 -5.18 -7.39
N TYR A 28 3.84 -4.63 -6.44
CA TYR A 28 3.32 -3.75 -5.41
C TYR A 28 4.15 -2.48 -5.36
N SER A 29 3.51 -1.35 -5.04
CA SER A 29 4.14 -0.04 -4.99
C SER A 29 3.81 0.66 -3.68
N VAL A 30 4.83 0.96 -2.89
CA VAL A 30 4.68 1.78 -1.68
C VAL A 30 4.29 3.21 -2.05
N GLN A 31 4.72 3.72 -3.22
CA GLN A 31 4.35 5.07 -3.64
C GLN A 31 2.84 5.22 -3.79
N ASN A 32 2.16 4.22 -4.36
CA ASN A 32 0.71 4.24 -4.52
C ASN A 32 0.01 4.33 -3.15
N CYS A 33 0.53 3.62 -2.13
CA CYS A 33 0.01 3.70 -0.77
C CYS A 33 0.20 5.08 -0.15
N MET A 34 1.36 5.70 -0.38
CA MET A 34 1.68 7.02 0.15
C MET A 34 0.86 8.12 -0.54
N GLU A 35 0.51 7.94 -1.82
CA GLU A 35 -0.41 8.82 -2.53
C GLU A 35 -1.86 8.68 -2.02
N GLU A 36 -2.34 7.47 -1.74
CA GLU A 36 -3.66 7.27 -1.12
C GLU A 36 -3.73 7.74 0.34
N PHE A 37 -2.60 7.73 1.05
CA PHE A 37 -2.53 8.15 2.45
C PHE A 37 -2.52 9.68 2.62
N ARG A 38 -2.19 10.43 1.55
CA ARG A 38 -2.10 11.89 1.56
C ARG A 38 -3.47 12.55 1.65
#